data_AF-A0A935XMD2-F1
#
_entry.id   AF-A0A935XMD2-F1
#
_cell.length_a   1.000
_cell.length_b   1.000
_cell.length_c   1.000
_cell.angle_alpha   90.00
_cell.angle_beta   90.00
_cell.angle_gamma   90.00
#
_symmetry.space_group_name_H-M   'P 1'
#
loop_
_entity.id
_entity.type
_entity.pdbx_description
1 polymer ?
#
loop_
_entity_poly.entity_id
_entity_poly.type
_entity_poly.pdbx_seq_one_letter_code
_entity_poly.pdbx_strand_id
1 'polypeptide(L)'
;MLLAVLGLAEAGDLERNQIRFEPALLERYAKLFDAVRVDTDHANLNLPFFHLRSEGFWHLRALPGRDAVVASGGDSARSVSAIRENIDYVSLDPELHALVLDRNSAWLRFRQELIVAWFGGPNEKLDQVLQEERGSDHYERLLRQGSFEQA
;
A
#
# COMPACT_ATOMS: atom_id res chain seq x y z
N MET A 1 5.84 -1.25 -1.13
CA MET A 1 4.46 -1.26 -1.67
C MET A 1 3.51 -1.92 -0.69
N LEU A 2 3.68 -3.21 -0.36
CA LEU A 2 2.78 -3.88 0.58
C LEU A 2 2.66 -3.14 1.93
N LEU A 3 3.78 -2.73 2.54
CA LEU A 3 3.77 -1.91 3.77
C LEU A 3 2.96 -0.60 3.65
N ALA A 4 2.94 0.05 2.47
CA ALA A 4 2.15 1.26 2.25
C ALA A 4 0.65 0.95 2.18
N VAL A 5 0.27 -0.16 1.55
CA VAL A 5 -1.12 -0.68 1.55
C VAL A 5 -1.56 -1.04 2.96
N LEU A 6 -0.65 -1.61 3.76
CA LEU A 6 -0.92 -1.89 5.17
C LEU A 6 -1.20 -0.59 5.93
N GLY A 7 -0.40 0.45 5.71
CA GLY A 7 -0.66 1.79 6.25
C GLY A 7 -2.04 2.36 5.86
N LEU A 8 -2.46 2.21 4.61
CA LEU A 8 -3.82 2.63 4.18
C LEU A 8 -4.93 1.91 4.95
N ALA A 9 -4.78 0.59 5.13
CA ALA A 9 -5.73 -0.19 5.91
C ALA A 9 -5.77 0.25 7.37
N GLU A 10 -4.61 0.58 7.95
CA GLU A 10 -4.50 1.13 9.30
C GLU A 10 -5.11 2.52 9.43
N ALA A 11 -5.16 3.32 8.37
CA ALA A 11 -5.83 4.63 8.33
C ALA A 11 -7.35 4.52 8.16
N GLY A 12 -7.84 3.43 7.53
CA GLY A 12 -9.26 3.26 7.21
C GLY A 12 -9.58 3.43 5.73
N ASP A 13 -8.58 3.67 4.91
CA ASP A 13 -8.73 3.94 3.48
C ASP A 13 -8.76 2.65 2.64
N LEU A 14 -8.96 1.48 3.26
CA LEU A 14 -9.06 0.17 2.59
C LEU A 14 -10.29 -0.65 3.02
N GLU A 15 -11.35 -0.03 3.53
CA GLU A 15 -12.61 -0.73 3.87
C GLU A 15 -13.20 -1.47 2.66
N ARG A 16 -13.10 -0.86 1.48
CA ARG A 16 -13.33 -1.54 0.20
C ARG A 16 -12.01 -2.13 -0.28
N ASN A 17 -12.04 -3.35 -0.81
CA ASN A 17 -10.87 -4.03 -1.40
C ASN A 17 -10.49 -3.42 -2.76
N GLN A 18 -10.16 -2.12 -2.74
CA GLN A 18 -9.87 -1.29 -3.89
C GLN A 18 -8.70 -0.36 -3.55
N ILE A 19 -7.49 -0.84 -3.80
CA ILE A 19 -6.26 -0.06 -3.65
C ILE A 19 -6.10 0.77 -4.93
N ARG A 20 -6.34 2.08 -4.83
CA ARG A 20 -6.19 3.01 -5.96
C ARG A 20 -4.79 3.59 -5.99
N PHE A 21 -4.30 3.87 -7.19
CA PHE A 21 -2.99 4.47 -7.41
C PHE A 21 -3.03 6.00 -7.24
N GLU A 22 -3.34 6.41 -6.02
CA GLU A 22 -3.72 7.77 -5.61
C GLU A 22 -2.76 8.34 -4.55
N PRO A 23 -2.78 9.67 -4.32
CA PRO A 23 -1.83 10.35 -3.44
C PRO A 23 -1.63 9.66 -2.08
N ALA A 24 -2.69 9.20 -1.42
CA ALA A 24 -2.61 8.51 -0.14
C ALA A 24 -1.69 7.26 -0.17
N LEU A 25 -1.72 6.48 -1.25
CA LEU A 25 -0.80 5.34 -1.41
C LEU A 25 0.61 5.82 -1.75
N LEU A 26 0.71 6.80 -2.65
CA LEU A 26 1.99 7.29 -3.19
C LEU A 26 2.84 7.95 -2.11
N GLU A 27 2.23 8.77 -1.25
CA GLU A 27 2.90 9.47 -0.16
C GLU A 27 3.45 8.50 0.88
N ARG A 28 2.66 7.50 1.29
CA ARG A 28 3.10 6.43 2.21
C ARG A 28 4.24 5.62 1.62
N TYR A 29 4.11 5.24 0.33
CA TYR A 29 5.19 4.55 -0.36
C TYR A 29 6.47 5.39 -0.37
N ALA A 30 6.38 6.68 -0.68
CA ALA A 30 7.53 7.57 -0.75
C ALA A 30 8.25 7.66 0.62
N LYS A 31 7.51 7.86 1.71
CA LYS A 31 8.09 7.91 3.07
C LYS A 31 8.81 6.61 3.43
N LEU A 32 8.19 5.46 3.16
CA LEU A 32 8.79 4.15 3.42
C LEU A 32 10.01 3.88 2.53
N PHE A 33 9.95 4.29 1.27
CA PHE A 33 11.06 4.16 0.34
C PHE A 33 12.24 5.03 0.76
N ASP A 34 11.98 6.28 1.14
CA ASP A 34 13.03 7.22 1.59
C ASP A 34 13.74 6.74 2.86
N ALA A 35 13.07 5.95 3.71
CA ALA A 35 13.69 5.34 4.89
C ALA A 35 14.75 4.27 4.55
N VAL A 36 14.62 3.58 3.42
CA VAL A 36 15.44 2.40 3.08
C VAL A 36 16.27 2.54 1.82
N ARG A 37 16.01 3.56 1.00
CA ARG A 37 16.75 3.80 -0.23
C ARG A 37 18.21 4.08 0.03
N VAL A 38 19.06 3.69 -0.92
CA VAL A 38 20.43 4.18 -1.03
C VAL A 38 20.52 5.26 -2.12
N ASP A 39 21.63 6.00 -2.17
CA ASP A 39 21.76 7.22 -3.01
C ASP A 39 21.51 7.01 -4.51
N THR A 40 21.65 5.77 -5.00
CA THR A 40 21.43 5.39 -6.40
C THR A 40 20.00 4.98 -6.72
N ASP A 41 19.12 4.87 -5.72
CA ASP A 41 17.79 4.31 -5.90
C ASP A 41 16.78 5.38 -6.32
N HIS A 42 15.94 5.03 -7.30
CA HIS A 42 14.81 5.84 -7.74
C HIS A 42 13.50 5.18 -7.33
N ALA A 43 12.59 5.99 -6.78
CA ALA A 43 11.25 5.56 -6.37
C ALA A 43 10.38 5.21 -7.60
N ASN A 44 10.54 3.98 -8.11
CA ASN A 44 9.77 3.49 -9.25
C ASN A 44 8.48 2.80 -8.79
N LEU A 45 7.61 3.56 -8.15
CA LEU A 45 6.38 3.07 -7.52
C LEU A 45 5.40 2.35 -8.47
N ASN A 46 5.48 2.63 -9.77
CA ASN A 46 4.72 1.94 -10.83
C ASN A 46 5.11 0.47 -10.96
N LEU A 47 6.39 0.13 -10.72
CA LEU A 47 6.88 -1.23 -10.85
C LEU A 47 6.29 -2.17 -9.79
N PRO A 48 6.46 -1.94 -8.48
CA PRO A 48 5.90 -2.83 -7.48
C PRO A 48 4.37 -2.77 -7.46
N PHE A 49 3.73 -1.66 -7.86
CA PHE A 49 2.27 -1.64 -7.99
C PHE A 49 1.76 -2.57 -9.08
N PHE A 50 2.50 -2.72 -10.18
CA PHE A 50 2.10 -3.58 -11.29
C PHE A 50 2.53 -5.04 -11.09
N HIS A 51 3.80 -5.26 -10.72
CA HIS A 51 4.42 -6.57 -10.78
C HIS A 51 3.97 -7.51 -9.66
N LEU A 52 3.44 -7.01 -8.53
CA LEU A 52 2.90 -7.85 -7.47
C LEU A 52 1.81 -8.81 -7.96
N ARG A 53 1.21 -8.58 -9.14
CA ARG A 53 0.27 -9.51 -9.76
C ARG A 53 0.82 -10.92 -9.98
N SER A 54 2.14 -11.09 -10.10
CA SER A 54 2.76 -12.41 -10.23
C SER A 54 2.66 -13.24 -8.95
N GLU A 55 2.45 -12.59 -7.80
CA GLU A 55 2.40 -13.25 -6.49
C GLU A 55 1.06 -13.93 -6.20
N GLY A 56 0.08 -13.80 -7.10
CA GLY A 56 -1.23 -14.47 -6.99
C GLY A 56 -2.25 -13.77 -6.08
N PHE A 57 -1.81 -12.98 -5.11
CA PHE A 57 -2.71 -12.27 -4.18
C PHE A 57 -3.09 -10.85 -4.61
N TRP A 58 -2.55 -10.35 -5.73
CA TRP A 58 -2.64 -8.95 -6.16
C TRP A 58 -3.31 -8.84 -7.53
N HIS A 59 -4.59 -8.50 -7.55
CA HIS A 59 -5.41 -8.55 -8.76
C HIS A 59 -5.60 -7.17 -9.36
N LEU A 60 -4.96 -6.92 -10.50
CA LEU A 60 -5.14 -5.68 -11.25
C LEU A 60 -6.54 -5.62 -11.87
N ARG A 61 -7.25 -4.51 -11.67
CA ARG A 61 -8.50 -4.19 -12.38
C ARG A 61 -8.22 -3.09 -13.38
N ALA A 62 -8.45 -3.41 -14.66
CA ALA A 62 -8.26 -2.47 -15.74
C ALA A 62 -9.34 -1.38 -15.72
N LEU A 63 -9.00 -0.19 -16.21
CA LEU A 63 -10.01 0.79 -16.59
C LEU A 63 -10.85 0.26 -17.76
N PRO A 64 -12.11 0.75 -17.93
CA PRO A 64 -12.97 0.33 -19.03
C PRO A 64 -12.26 0.41 -20.39
N GLY A 65 -12.23 -0.71 -21.13
CA GLY A 65 -11.60 -0.80 -22.44
C GLY A 65 -10.07 -0.99 -22.43
N ARG A 66 -9.45 -1.13 -21.25
CA ARG A 66 -7.99 -1.34 -21.10
C ARG A 66 -7.61 -2.79 -20.78
N ASP A 67 -8.57 -3.71 -20.68
CA ASP A 67 -8.35 -5.10 -20.30
C ASP A 67 -7.25 -5.78 -21.12
N ALA A 68 -7.27 -5.63 -22.45
CA ALA A 68 -6.27 -6.22 -23.34
C ALA A 68 -4.85 -5.65 -23.11
N VAL A 69 -4.75 -4.35 -22.77
CA VAL A 69 -3.47 -3.67 -22.50
C VAL A 69 -2.88 -4.11 -21.15
N VAL A 70 -3.74 -4.31 -20.15
CA VAL A 70 -3.30 -4.82 -18.84
C VAL A 70 -2.91 -6.29 -18.94
N ALA A 71 -3.66 -7.10 -19.70
CA ALA A 71 -3.38 -8.52 -19.91
C ALA A 71 -2.06 -8.75 -20.66
N SER A 72 -1.76 -7.97 -21.70
CA SER A 72 -0.51 -8.11 -22.47
C SER A 72 0.74 -7.68 -21.69
N GLY A 73 0.58 -6.89 -20.63
CA GLY A 73 1.59 -6.63 -19.60
C GLY A 73 2.69 -5.62 -19.96
N GLY A 74 3.09 -5.53 -21.22
CA GLY A 74 4.31 -4.81 -21.65
C GLY A 74 4.28 -3.29 -21.48
N ASP A 75 3.10 -2.67 -21.45
CA ASP A 75 2.96 -1.20 -21.50
C ASP A 75 2.47 -0.59 -20.18
N SER A 76 1.72 -1.34 -19.39
CA SER A 76 1.01 -0.81 -18.23
C SER A 76 1.92 -0.41 -17.07
N ALA A 77 3.12 -0.99 -16.96
CA ALA A 77 4.09 -0.71 -15.90
C ALA A 77 5.15 0.34 -16.26
N ARG A 78 5.14 0.89 -17.48
CA ARG A 78 6.27 1.69 -18.00
C ARG A 78 6.44 3.05 -17.33
N SER A 79 5.37 3.59 -16.76
CA SER A 79 5.40 4.89 -16.09
C SER A 79 4.23 5.03 -15.13
N VAL A 80 4.29 6.06 -14.28
CA VAL A 80 3.16 6.50 -13.45
C VAL A 80 1.93 6.82 -14.31
N SER A 81 2.11 7.45 -15.48
CA SER A 81 1.00 7.74 -16.41
C SER A 81 0.38 6.45 -16.94
N ALA A 82 1.22 5.47 -17.32
CA ALA A 82 0.73 4.18 -17.81
C ALA A 82 -0.13 3.45 -16.78
N ILE A 83 0.23 3.49 -15.49
CA ILE A 83 -0.62 2.92 -14.43
C ILE A 83 -1.96 3.65 -14.38
N ARG A 84 -1.94 4.99 -14.30
CA ARG A 84 -3.15 5.82 -14.18
C ARG A 84 -4.09 5.70 -15.37
N GLU A 85 -3.56 5.45 -16.56
CA GLU A 85 -4.32 5.36 -17.80
C GLU A 85 -4.89 3.96 -18.07
N ASN A 86 -4.34 2.92 -17.43
CA ASN A 86 -4.70 1.54 -17.70
C ASN A 86 -5.39 0.82 -16.52
N ILE A 87 -5.11 1.21 -15.28
CA ILE A 87 -5.51 0.48 -14.08
C ILE A 87 -6.44 1.35 -13.24
N ASP A 88 -7.62 0.81 -12.91
CA ASP A 88 -8.60 1.46 -12.05
C ASP A 88 -8.22 1.29 -10.58
N TYR A 89 -8.01 0.04 -10.16
CA TYR A 89 -7.57 -0.31 -8.81
C TYR A 89 -6.94 -1.71 -8.76
N VAL A 90 -6.40 -2.04 -7.60
CA VAL A 90 -5.98 -3.40 -7.24
C VAL A 90 -6.90 -3.94 -6.15
N SER A 91 -7.32 -5.19 -6.28
CA SER A 91 -7.93 -5.93 -5.18
C SER A 91 -6.96 -7.00 -4.68
N LEU A 92 -6.87 -7.18 -3.36
CA LEU A 92 -6.19 -8.31 -2.75
C LEU A 92 -7.05 -9.57 -2.81
N ASP A 93 -6.47 -10.75 -2.57
CA ASP A 93 -7.25 -11.93 -2.22
C ASP A 93 -8.22 -11.64 -1.05
N PRO A 94 -9.46 -12.16 -1.06
CA PRO A 94 -10.44 -11.89 -0.02
C PRO A 94 -9.94 -12.22 1.39
N GLU A 95 -9.20 -13.33 1.56
CA GLU A 95 -8.65 -13.77 2.83
C GLU A 95 -7.57 -12.80 3.33
N LEU A 96 -6.71 -12.31 2.43
CA LEU A 96 -5.70 -11.32 2.76
C LEU A 96 -6.33 -9.97 3.09
N HIS A 97 -7.35 -9.53 2.34
CA HIS A 97 -8.08 -8.31 2.63
C HIS A 97 -8.77 -8.37 4.00
N ALA A 98 -9.39 -9.51 4.33
CA ALA A 98 -10.00 -9.74 5.64
C ALA A 98 -8.96 -9.68 6.77
N LEU A 99 -7.81 -10.33 6.60
CA LEU A 99 -6.70 -10.28 7.57
C LEU A 99 -6.19 -8.84 7.78
N VAL A 100 -6.10 -8.07 6.70
CA VAL A 100 -5.69 -6.66 6.71
C VAL A 100 -6.68 -5.78 7.48
N LEU A 101 -7.98 -6.11 7.42
CA LEU A 101 -9.03 -5.36 8.12
C LEU A 101 -9.24 -5.76 9.59
N ASP A 102 -8.87 -6.97 9.99
CA ASP A 102 -9.09 -7.46 11.36
C ASP A 102 -8.26 -6.69 12.41
N ARG A 103 -7.18 -6.00 11.99
CA ARG A 103 -6.41 -5.01 12.77
C ARG A 103 -6.02 -5.46 14.19
N ASN A 104 -5.96 -6.77 14.42
CA ASN A 104 -5.68 -7.38 15.71
C ASN A 104 -4.15 -7.47 15.95
N SER A 105 -3.71 -8.11 17.03
CA SER A 105 -2.28 -8.29 17.30
C SER A 105 -1.53 -9.16 16.26
N ALA A 106 -2.24 -9.98 15.48
CA ALA A 106 -1.65 -10.75 14.37
C ALA A 106 -1.25 -9.85 13.20
N TRP A 107 -1.97 -8.75 12.96
CA TRP A 107 -1.62 -7.75 11.96
C TRP A 107 -0.27 -7.07 12.23
N LEU A 108 -0.05 -6.66 13.49
CA LEU A 108 1.22 -6.08 13.94
C LEU A 108 2.40 -7.02 13.69
N ARG A 109 2.18 -8.32 13.95
CA ARG A 109 3.17 -9.37 13.73
C ARG A 109 3.44 -9.58 12.25
N PHE A 110 2.39 -9.68 11.43
CA PHE A 110 2.52 -9.82 9.98
C PHE A 110 3.36 -8.69 9.37
N ARG A 111 3.10 -7.44 9.79
CA ARG A 111 3.91 -6.30 9.33
C ARG A 111 5.38 -6.43 9.73
N GLN A 112 5.65 -6.84 10.97
CA GLN A 112 7.03 -7.03 11.44
C GLN A 112 7.72 -8.20 10.72
N GLU A 113 7.00 -9.28 10.46
CA GLU A 113 7.49 -10.40 9.67
C GLU A 113 7.86 -9.98 8.24
N LEU A 114 7.05 -9.11 7.61
CA LEU A 114 7.40 -8.54 6.29
C LEU A 114 8.68 -7.71 6.34
N ILE A 115 8.87 -6.89 7.38
CA ILE A 115 10.09 -6.08 7.51
C ILE A 115 11.31 -6.99 7.66
N VAL A 116 11.25 -7.95 8.58
CA VAL A 116 12.36 -8.88 8.83
C VAL A 116 12.67 -9.72 7.59
N ALA A 117 11.64 -10.25 6.91
CA ALA A 117 11.83 -11.10 5.74
C ALA A 117 12.45 -10.35 4.55
N TRP A 118 12.07 -9.09 4.32
CA TRP A 118 12.52 -8.33 3.14
C TRP A 118 13.77 -7.49 3.37
N PHE A 119 14.05 -7.09 4.62
CA PHE A 119 15.20 -6.24 4.96
C PHE A 119 16.26 -6.96 5.79
N GLY A 120 16.11 -8.27 6.02
CA GLY A 120 17.11 -9.12 6.68
C GLY A 120 17.23 -8.92 8.20
N GLY A 121 16.30 -8.16 8.80
CA GLY A 121 16.29 -7.90 10.24
C GLY A 121 15.38 -6.72 10.62
N PRO A 122 15.35 -6.36 11.91
CA PRO A 122 14.68 -5.14 12.38
C PRO A 122 15.19 -3.91 11.64
N ASN A 123 14.31 -2.95 11.34
CA ASN A 123 14.66 -1.74 10.62
C ASN A 123 14.08 -0.52 11.32
N GLU A 124 14.91 0.11 12.15
CA GLU A 124 14.51 1.22 13.02
C GLU A 124 13.95 2.42 12.23
N LYS A 125 14.50 2.70 11.05
CA LYS A 125 14.01 3.80 10.20
C LYS A 125 12.60 3.51 9.69
N LEU A 126 12.34 2.29 9.22
CA LEU A 126 10.99 1.87 8.83
C LEU A 126 10.04 1.88 10.02
N ASP A 127 10.46 1.35 11.15
CA ASP A 127 9.66 1.35 12.37
C ASP A 127 9.27 2.77 12.79
N GLN A 128 10.20 3.72 12.73
CA GLN A 128 9.93 5.12 13.03
C GLN A 128 8.86 5.71 12.09
N VAL A 129 9.05 5.58 10.77
CA VAL A 129 8.07 6.07 9.77
C VAL A 129 6.69 5.47 10.02
N LEU A 130 6.64 4.16 10.28
CA LEU A 130 5.39 3.44 10.54
C LEU A 130 4.71 3.84 11.85
N GLN A 131 5.45 4.28 12.87
CA GLN A 131 4.86 4.80 14.12
C GLN A 131 4.32 6.23 13.93
N GLU A 132 5.04 7.07 13.19
CA GLU A 132 4.62 8.44 12.86
C GLU A 132 3.34 8.45 12.02
N GLU A 133 3.23 7.57 11.02
CA GLU A 133 2.01 7.40 10.23
C GLU A 133 0.83 6.98 11.11
N ARG A 134 1.01 6.01 12.00
CA ARG A 134 -0.06 5.55 12.91
C ARG A 134 -0.60 6.64 13.82
N GLY A 135 0.29 7.45 14.39
CA GLY A 135 -0.12 8.57 15.23
C GLY A 135 -0.99 9.57 14.46
N SER A 136 -0.57 9.88 13.23
CA SER A 136 -1.29 10.79 12.32
C SER A 136 -2.64 10.22 11.91
N ASP A 137 -2.66 8.95 11.50
CA ASP A 137 -3.85 8.23 11.05
C ASP A 137 -4.89 8.06 12.16
N HIS A 138 -4.43 7.79 13.39
CA HIS A 138 -5.30 7.72 14.56
C HIS A 138 -6.02 9.06 14.79
N TYR A 139 -5.28 10.17 14.69
CA TYR A 139 -5.83 11.50 14.86
C TYR A 139 -6.83 11.86 13.74
N GLU A 140 -6.47 11.63 12.48
CA GLU A 140 -7.36 11.87 11.34
C GLU A 140 -8.66 11.06 11.45
N ARG A 141 -8.57 9.81 11.90
CA ARG A 141 -9.76 8.98 12.10
C ARG A 141 -10.68 9.54 13.17
N LEU A 142 -10.14 9.96 14.31
CA LEU A 142 -10.94 10.55 15.39
C LEU A 142 -11.69 11.80 14.90
N LEU A 143 -11.04 12.61 14.07
CA LEU A 143 -11.69 13.75 13.40
C LEU A 143 -12.81 13.30 12.46
N ARG A 144 -12.58 12.29 11.61
CA ARG A 144 -13.59 11.75 10.69
C ARG A 144 -14.78 11.12 11.41
N GLN A 145 -14.58 10.57 12.61
CA GLN A 145 -15.62 9.93 13.42
C GLN A 145 -16.34 10.89 14.37
N GLY A 146 -15.94 12.17 14.43
CA GLY A 146 -16.57 13.19 15.28
C GLY A 146 -16.32 13.01 16.78
N SER A 147 -15.33 12.20 17.17
CA SER A 147 -15.13 11.76 18.57
C SER A 147 -14.34 12.74 19.44
N PHE A 148 -14.16 14.00 19.02
CA PHE A 148 -13.32 14.97 19.73
C PHE A 148 -14.05 15.84 20.77
N GLU A 149 -15.39 15.78 20.86
CA GLU A 149 -16.18 16.66 21.74
C GLU A 149 -16.55 16.07 23.13
N GLN A 150 -15.89 15.01 23.62
CA GLN A 150 -16.25 14.41 24.94
C GLN A 150 -15.07 14.11 25.89
N ALA A 151 -13.93 14.79 25.78
CA ALA A 151 -12.83 14.67 26.75
C ALA A 151 -12.66 15.93 27.60
#